data_AF-A0A8H5PKF7-F1
#
_entry.id   AF-A0A8H5PKF7-F1
#
_cell.length_a   1.000
_cell.length_b   1.000
_cell.length_c   1.000
_cell.angle_alpha   90.00
_cell.angle_beta   90.00
_cell.angle_gamma   90.00
#
_symmetry.space_group_name_H-M   'P 1'
#
loop_
_entity.id
_entity.type
_entity.pdbx_description
1 polymer ?
#
loop_
_entity_poly.entity_id
_entity_poly.type
_entity_poly.pdbx_seq_one_letter_code
_entity_poly.pdbx_strand_id
1 'polypeptide(L)'
;MSTIKTVFQLDSKPSFFESISVRSSGALIVTRQDTNEIWEIDPISETGKCIVTVPDVVSITGIAQVLPDVYAFGAGTYRLANHEGTVPGSYSTWVLDMRGTAPDVRLVVKMPEVGQLNGLAAWNAEAVLAADSYNGRIYHVDLITGSYTVVFDDNSLKDPPNAPYIYYTNTTRMLFCRVPVEGDVEPAGPVEIMATGYIPDTIAVGTMFEGHSSAAIPEDVERTLARPLPPRQ
;
A
#
# COMPACT_ATOMS: atom_id res chain seq x y z
N MET A 1 1.50 27.83 2.24
CA MET A 1 0.60 26.72 2.61
C MET A 1 0.43 25.87 1.36
N SER A 2 0.70 24.57 1.40
CA SER A 2 0.38 23.68 0.29
C SER A 2 -1.11 23.37 0.31
N THR A 3 -1.81 23.60 -0.80
CA THR A 3 -3.21 23.22 -0.99
C THR A 3 -3.30 21.76 -1.41
N ILE A 4 -4.20 21.00 -0.77
CA ILE A 4 -4.57 19.65 -1.19
C ILE A 4 -5.43 19.77 -2.46
N LYS A 5 -5.20 18.87 -3.41
CA LYS A 5 -5.91 18.84 -4.69
C LYS A 5 -6.17 17.39 -5.11
N THR A 6 -7.38 17.10 -5.55
CA THR A 6 -7.70 15.83 -6.23
C THR A 6 -7.01 15.80 -7.58
N VAL A 7 -6.16 14.80 -7.80
CA VAL A 7 -5.43 14.61 -9.08
C VAL A 7 -6.15 13.66 -10.03
N PHE A 8 -6.93 12.71 -9.51
CA PHE A 8 -7.70 11.77 -10.31
C PHE A 8 -8.78 11.11 -9.45
N GLN A 9 -9.91 10.77 -10.06
CA GLN A 9 -10.99 10.01 -9.44
C GLN A 9 -11.71 9.19 -10.51
N LEU A 10 -12.09 7.96 -10.16
CA LEU A 10 -12.94 7.13 -11.01
C LEU A 10 -14.41 7.56 -10.89
N ASP A 11 -15.12 7.51 -12.01
CA ASP A 11 -16.57 7.80 -12.05
C ASP A 11 -17.42 6.64 -11.51
N SER A 12 -16.84 5.44 -11.38
CA SER A 12 -17.53 4.25 -10.89
C SER A 12 -17.31 4.01 -9.39
N LYS A 13 -18.39 3.56 -8.74
CA LYS A 13 -18.40 3.15 -7.32
C LYS A 13 -19.05 1.76 -7.18
N PRO A 14 -18.59 0.91 -6.26
CA PRO A 14 -17.41 1.12 -5.40
C PRO A 14 -16.10 1.07 -6.21
N SER A 15 -15.08 1.77 -5.70
CA SER A 15 -13.71 1.72 -6.23
C SER A 15 -12.71 1.83 -5.09
N PHE A 16 -11.61 1.07 -5.17
CA PHE A 16 -10.59 1.04 -4.12
C PHE A 16 -9.19 0.95 -4.73
N PHE A 17 -8.51 2.09 -4.85
CA PHE A 17 -7.08 2.12 -5.07
C PHE A 17 -6.37 1.76 -3.77
N GLU A 18 -5.47 0.78 -3.83
CA GLU A 18 -4.85 0.18 -2.63
C GLU A 18 -3.45 0.73 -2.40
N SER A 19 -2.56 0.57 -3.38
CA SER A 19 -1.16 1.00 -3.28
C SER A 19 -0.74 1.83 -4.50
N ILE A 20 0.39 2.51 -4.34
CA ILE A 20 0.90 3.51 -5.25
C ILE A 20 2.43 3.42 -5.33
N SER A 21 2.97 3.49 -6.54
CA SER A 21 4.39 3.70 -6.80
C SER A 21 4.58 4.87 -7.75
N VAL A 22 5.57 5.71 -7.47
CA VAL A 22 5.91 6.85 -8.34
C VAL A 22 6.87 6.39 -9.44
N ARG A 23 6.55 6.73 -10.68
CA ARG A 23 7.39 6.48 -11.86
C ARG A 23 8.40 7.62 -12.02
N SER A 24 9.52 7.38 -12.70
CA SER A 24 10.57 8.40 -12.90
C SER A 24 10.07 9.64 -13.68
N SER A 25 9.01 9.47 -14.49
CA SER A 25 8.31 10.56 -15.18
C SER A 25 7.46 11.45 -14.27
N GLY A 26 7.20 11.02 -13.03
CA GLY A 26 6.23 11.64 -12.11
C GLY A 26 4.82 11.08 -12.23
N ALA A 27 4.55 10.19 -13.20
CA ALA A 27 3.30 9.43 -13.25
C ALA A 27 3.21 8.46 -12.06
N LEU A 28 1.99 8.11 -11.67
CA LEU A 28 1.69 7.23 -10.55
C LEU A 28 1.22 5.88 -11.10
N ILE A 29 1.81 4.78 -10.64
CA ILE A 29 1.31 3.43 -10.88
C ILE A 29 0.53 3.02 -9.65
N VAL A 30 -0.76 2.75 -9.82
CA VAL A 30 -1.66 2.43 -8.71
C VAL A 30 -2.35 1.08 -8.93
N THR A 31 -2.52 0.35 -7.85
CA THR A 31 -3.20 -0.96 -7.84
C THR A 31 -4.63 -0.81 -7.36
N ARG A 32 -5.51 -1.69 -7.82
CA ARG A 32 -6.88 -1.78 -7.32
C ARG A 32 -7.09 -3.07 -6.56
N GLN A 33 -7.62 -2.98 -5.34
CA GLN A 33 -7.96 -4.16 -4.54
C GLN A 33 -9.36 -4.68 -4.87
N ASP A 34 -10.23 -3.84 -5.43
CA ASP A 34 -11.60 -4.21 -5.76
C ASP A 34 -11.78 -4.82 -7.17
N THR A 35 -10.71 -4.84 -7.96
CA THR A 35 -10.64 -5.47 -9.29
C THR A 35 -9.20 -5.89 -9.59
N ASN A 36 -8.95 -6.58 -10.69
CA ASN A 36 -7.62 -7.04 -11.13
C ASN A 36 -6.89 -6.04 -12.04
N GLU A 37 -6.99 -4.74 -11.74
CA GLU A 37 -6.47 -3.67 -12.60
C GLU A 37 -5.29 -2.94 -11.97
N ILE A 38 -4.32 -2.58 -12.82
CA ILE A 38 -3.26 -1.61 -12.51
C ILE A 38 -3.46 -0.40 -13.43
N TRP A 39 -3.39 0.79 -12.84
CA TRP A 39 -3.63 2.05 -13.53
C TRP A 39 -2.37 2.94 -13.52
N GLU A 40 -2.20 3.71 -14.58
CA GLU A 40 -1.26 4.84 -14.63
C GLU A 40 -2.06 6.13 -14.53
N ILE A 41 -1.68 7.00 -13.58
CA ILE A 41 -2.28 8.32 -13.36
C ILE A 41 -1.22 9.39 -13.59
N ASP A 42 -1.51 10.36 -14.44
CA ASP A 42 -0.69 11.56 -14.61
C ASP A 42 -1.26 12.69 -13.74
N PRO A 43 -0.56 13.10 -12.67
CA PRO A 43 -1.05 14.13 -11.77
C PRO A 43 -1.00 15.55 -12.37
N ILE A 44 -0.30 15.75 -13.48
CA ILE A 44 -0.20 17.04 -14.17
C ILE A 44 -1.37 17.24 -15.12
N SER A 45 -1.71 16.23 -15.93
CA SER A 45 -2.88 16.28 -16.81
C SER A 45 -4.18 15.86 -16.15
N GLU A 46 -4.13 15.35 -14.91
CA GLU A 46 -5.28 14.87 -14.14
C GLU A 46 -6.04 13.74 -14.85
N THR A 47 -5.30 12.86 -15.53
CA THR A 47 -5.86 11.75 -16.28
C THR A 47 -5.35 10.43 -15.75
N GLY A 48 -6.17 9.40 -15.85
CA GLY A 48 -5.83 8.04 -15.47
C GLY A 48 -6.29 7.05 -16.53
N LYS A 49 -5.51 5.99 -16.71
CA LYS A 49 -5.87 4.89 -17.61
C LYS A 49 -5.51 3.55 -16.97
N CYS A 50 -6.36 2.55 -17.16
CA CYS A 50 -5.99 1.16 -16.90
C CYS A 50 -4.88 0.77 -17.90
N ILE A 51 -3.74 0.33 -17.38
CA ILE A 51 -2.60 -0.11 -18.20
C ILE A 51 -2.55 -1.63 -18.33
N VAL A 52 -3.12 -2.34 -17.36
CA VAL A 52 -3.08 -3.80 -17.26
C VAL A 52 -4.32 -4.30 -16.54
N THR A 53 -4.92 -5.37 -17.08
CA THR A 53 -5.82 -6.26 -16.35
C THR A 53 -5.11 -7.60 -16.17
N VAL A 54 -4.82 -7.98 -14.92
CA VAL A 54 -4.01 -9.16 -14.60
C VAL A 54 -4.88 -10.43 -14.68
N PRO A 55 -4.46 -11.47 -15.43
CA PRO A 55 -5.26 -12.69 -15.57
C PRO A 55 -5.29 -13.50 -14.28
N ASP A 56 -6.33 -14.33 -14.13
CA ASP A 56 -6.46 -15.37 -13.08
C ASP A 56 -6.48 -14.87 -11.62
N VAL A 57 -6.56 -13.56 -11.42
CA VAL A 57 -6.72 -12.89 -10.13
C VAL A 57 -7.89 -11.91 -10.20
N VAL A 58 -8.41 -11.48 -9.06
CA VAL A 58 -9.54 -10.54 -9.00
C VAL A 58 -9.25 -9.30 -8.15
N SER A 59 -8.06 -9.22 -7.56
CA SER A 59 -7.63 -8.16 -6.65
C SER A 59 -6.11 -8.00 -6.74
N ILE A 60 -5.65 -6.75 -6.82
CA ILE A 60 -4.24 -6.37 -6.76
C ILE A 60 -3.98 -5.61 -5.46
N THR A 61 -2.88 -5.93 -4.79
CA THR A 61 -2.49 -5.34 -3.51
C THR A 61 -1.21 -4.53 -3.66
N GLY A 62 -0.27 -4.62 -2.72
CA GLY A 62 0.90 -3.77 -2.68
C GLY A 62 1.75 -3.88 -3.96
N ILE A 63 2.40 -2.76 -4.30
CA ILE A 63 3.30 -2.65 -5.46
C ILE A 63 4.61 -1.98 -5.06
N ALA A 64 5.72 -2.46 -5.62
CA ALA A 64 7.04 -1.89 -5.41
C ALA A 64 7.82 -1.85 -6.73
N GLN A 65 8.45 -0.71 -7.01
CA GLN A 65 9.39 -0.60 -8.12
C GLN A 65 10.72 -1.26 -7.77
N VAL A 66 11.14 -2.27 -8.55
CA VAL A 66 12.40 -3.01 -8.34
C VAL A 66 13.50 -2.58 -9.31
N LEU A 67 13.11 -2.10 -10.49
CA LEU A 67 13.97 -1.43 -11.47
C LEU A 67 13.16 -0.28 -12.11
N PRO A 68 13.81 0.69 -12.77
CA PRO A 68 13.09 1.68 -13.57
C PRO A 68 12.11 0.98 -14.52
N ASP A 69 10.82 1.31 -14.38
CA ASP A 69 9.70 0.75 -15.14
C ASP A 69 9.47 -0.77 -14.98
N VAL A 70 9.98 -1.37 -13.91
CA VAL A 70 9.67 -2.75 -13.53
C VAL A 70 9.18 -2.79 -12.09
N TYR A 71 8.00 -3.38 -11.90
CA TYR A 71 7.30 -3.38 -10.63
C TYR A 71 6.97 -4.81 -10.22
N ALA A 72 7.20 -5.15 -8.96
CA ALA A 72 6.65 -6.34 -8.35
C ALA A 72 5.36 -5.98 -7.62
N PHE A 73 4.35 -6.84 -7.69
CA PHE A 73 3.07 -6.61 -7.04
C PHE A 73 2.46 -7.89 -6.46
N GLY A 74 1.63 -7.72 -5.44
CA GLY A 74 0.80 -8.77 -4.87
C GLY A 74 -0.54 -8.87 -5.57
N ALA A 75 -1.06 -10.09 -5.73
CA ALA A 75 -2.40 -10.31 -6.25
C ALA A 75 -3.04 -11.57 -5.67
N GLY A 76 -4.37 -11.58 -5.62
CA GLY A 76 -5.13 -12.71 -5.11
C GLY A 76 -6.63 -12.50 -5.24
N THR A 77 -7.38 -13.06 -4.30
CA THR A 77 -8.82 -12.86 -4.20
C THR A 77 -9.17 -12.22 -2.86
N TYR A 78 -9.57 -10.94 -2.93
CA TYR A 78 -10.14 -10.19 -1.81
C TYR A 78 -11.54 -9.73 -2.20
N ARG A 79 -12.56 -10.22 -1.49
CA ARG A 79 -13.96 -9.96 -1.83
C ARG A 79 -14.47 -8.75 -1.05
N LEU A 80 -14.16 -7.57 -1.58
CA LEU A 80 -14.57 -6.30 -0.99
C LEU A 80 -16.09 -6.07 -1.11
N ALA A 81 -16.68 -6.40 -2.26
CA ALA A 81 -18.07 -6.06 -2.58
C ALA A 81 -19.11 -6.69 -1.63
N ASN A 82 -18.82 -7.85 -1.07
CA ASN A 82 -19.69 -8.58 -0.14
C ASN A 82 -19.12 -8.64 1.29
N HIS A 83 -18.02 -7.95 1.57
CA HIS A 83 -17.33 -7.95 2.87
C HIS A 83 -16.90 -9.34 3.36
N GLU A 84 -16.69 -10.31 2.45
CA GLU A 84 -16.17 -11.64 2.82
C GLU A 84 -14.66 -11.64 3.06
N GLY A 85 -13.95 -10.61 2.59
CA GLY A 85 -12.52 -10.43 2.82
C GLY A 85 -11.66 -11.39 1.99
N THR A 86 -10.54 -11.79 2.57
CA THR A 86 -9.51 -12.63 1.92
C THR A 86 -10.00 -14.07 1.64
N VAL A 87 -9.59 -14.63 0.49
CA VAL A 87 -9.72 -16.07 0.22
C VAL A 87 -8.35 -16.74 0.41
N PRO A 88 -8.18 -17.57 1.45
CA PRO A 88 -6.92 -18.29 1.71
C PRO A 88 -6.48 -19.13 0.50
N GLY A 89 -5.16 -19.19 0.28
CA GLY A 89 -4.59 -19.96 -0.82
C GLY A 89 -4.61 -19.25 -2.18
N SER A 90 -5.18 -18.05 -2.29
CA SER A 90 -5.33 -17.34 -3.56
C SER A 90 -4.16 -16.42 -3.93
N TYR A 91 -3.26 -16.12 -3.00
CA TYR A 91 -2.26 -15.09 -3.19
C TYR A 91 -1.05 -15.53 -4.00
N SER A 92 -0.46 -14.55 -4.68
CA SER A 92 0.66 -14.71 -5.57
C SER A 92 1.43 -13.39 -5.72
N THR A 93 2.71 -13.49 -6.07
CA THR A 93 3.54 -12.35 -6.46
C THR A 93 3.75 -12.37 -7.97
N TRP A 94 3.74 -11.18 -8.56
CA TRP A 94 3.83 -10.95 -10.00
C TRP A 94 4.84 -9.86 -10.30
N VAL A 95 5.26 -9.78 -11.56
CA VAL A 95 6.06 -8.69 -12.11
C VAL A 95 5.33 -8.04 -13.27
N LEU A 96 5.33 -6.71 -13.29
CA LEU A 96 4.92 -5.83 -14.36
C LEU A 96 6.18 -5.18 -14.97
N ASP A 97 6.45 -5.42 -16.25
CA ASP A 97 7.52 -4.78 -17.02
C ASP A 97 6.92 -3.80 -18.04
N MET A 98 7.21 -2.51 -17.86
CA MET A 98 6.72 -1.42 -18.70
C MET A 98 7.79 -0.86 -19.63
N ARG A 99 8.95 -1.50 -19.75
CA ARG A 99 10.06 -1.03 -20.60
C ARG A 99 9.82 -1.29 -22.09
N GLY A 100 8.95 -2.24 -22.40
CA GLY A 100 8.56 -2.59 -23.77
C GLY A 100 7.59 -1.59 -24.41
N THR A 101 7.13 -1.90 -25.62
CA THR A 101 6.09 -1.10 -26.30
C THR A 101 4.70 -1.27 -25.68
N ALA A 102 4.50 -2.36 -24.95
CA ALA A 102 3.29 -2.65 -24.18
C ALA A 102 3.70 -3.20 -22.80
N PRO A 103 2.90 -2.96 -21.76
CA PRO A 103 3.11 -3.58 -20.46
C PRO A 103 3.05 -5.10 -20.55
N ASP A 104 4.07 -5.77 -20.00
CA ASP A 104 4.12 -7.23 -19.87
C ASP A 104 3.93 -7.62 -18.41
N VAL A 105 3.17 -8.69 -18.17
CA VAL A 105 2.88 -9.18 -16.83
C VAL A 105 3.14 -10.67 -16.75
N ARG A 106 3.91 -11.07 -15.74
CA ARG A 106 4.21 -12.47 -15.49
C ARG A 106 4.00 -12.84 -14.03
N LEU A 107 3.48 -14.03 -13.81
CA LEU A 107 3.46 -14.67 -12.50
C LEU A 107 4.89 -14.98 -12.08
N VAL A 108 5.26 -14.60 -10.86
CA VAL A 108 6.52 -15.02 -10.24
C VAL A 108 6.29 -16.33 -9.49
N VAL A 109 5.37 -16.31 -8.53
CA VAL A 109 5.10 -17.47 -7.66
C VAL A 109 3.71 -17.39 -7.04
N LYS A 110 3.07 -18.55 -6.90
CA LYS A 110 1.87 -18.73 -6.05
C LYS A 110 2.31 -18.97 -4.61
N MET A 111 1.66 -18.28 -3.67
CA MET A 111 2.00 -18.33 -2.25
C MET A 111 0.78 -18.79 -1.45
N PRO A 112 0.36 -20.07 -1.56
CA PRO A 112 -0.88 -20.53 -0.95
C PRO A 112 -0.87 -20.47 0.59
N GLU A 113 0.32 -20.39 1.19
CA GLU A 113 0.52 -20.25 2.64
C GLU A 113 0.15 -18.85 3.16
N VAL A 114 0.10 -17.85 2.28
CA VAL A 114 -0.15 -16.45 2.63
C VAL A 114 -1.63 -16.26 2.92
N GLY A 115 -1.95 -15.66 4.07
CA GLY A 115 -3.33 -15.38 4.47
C GLY A 115 -3.87 -14.14 3.77
N GLN A 116 -3.11 -13.04 3.75
CA GLN A 116 -3.43 -11.85 2.95
C GLN A 116 -2.18 -11.08 2.57
N LEU A 117 -1.81 -11.10 1.28
CA LEU A 117 -0.69 -10.31 0.78
C LEU A 117 -1.10 -8.83 0.71
N ASN A 118 -0.50 -8.00 1.55
CA ASN A 118 -0.81 -6.57 1.66
C ASN A 118 0.30 -5.76 0.97
N GLY A 119 1.12 -5.03 1.73
CA GLY A 119 2.22 -4.22 1.20
C GLY A 119 3.39 -5.04 0.63
N LEU A 120 4.02 -4.49 -0.40
CA LEU A 120 5.29 -4.95 -0.94
C LEU A 120 6.34 -3.82 -0.87
N ALA A 121 7.59 -4.20 -0.63
CA ALA A 121 8.73 -3.28 -0.68
C ALA A 121 9.86 -3.92 -1.49
N ALA A 122 10.53 -3.12 -2.32
CA ALA A 122 11.71 -3.58 -3.03
C ALA A 122 12.85 -3.82 -2.03
N TRP A 123 13.44 -5.01 -2.07
CA TRP A 123 14.67 -5.30 -1.34
C TRP A 123 15.89 -4.99 -2.21
N ASN A 124 15.84 -5.43 -3.47
CA ASN A 124 16.78 -5.08 -4.53
C ASN A 124 16.10 -5.31 -5.90
N ALA A 125 16.88 -5.31 -6.97
CA ALA A 125 16.37 -5.49 -8.34
C ALA A 125 15.72 -6.87 -8.61
N GLU A 126 16.03 -7.86 -7.79
CA GLU A 126 15.69 -9.27 -7.99
C GLU A 126 14.81 -9.83 -6.86
N ALA A 127 14.49 -9.02 -5.84
CA ALA A 127 13.75 -9.48 -4.68
C ALA A 127 12.87 -8.40 -4.05
N VAL A 128 11.78 -8.84 -3.42
CA VAL A 128 10.88 -8.01 -2.61
C VAL A 128 10.66 -8.60 -1.23
N LEU A 129 10.33 -7.72 -0.29
CA LEU A 129 9.69 -8.08 0.97
C LEU A 129 8.17 -7.95 0.79
N ALA A 130 7.43 -8.99 1.15
CA ALA A 130 5.98 -9.04 0.99
C ALA A 130 5.30 -9.34 2.34
N ALA A 131 4.39 -8.46 2.76
CA ALA A 131 3.72 -8.56 4.04
C ALA A 131 2.46 -9.42 3.95
N ASP A 132 2.35 -10.40 4.86
CA ASP A 132 1.14 -11.17 5.12
C ASP A 132 0.46 -10.62 6.37
N SER A 133 -0.50 -9.70 6.16
CA SER A 133 -1.18 -8.98 7.26
C SER A 133 -2.11 -9.90 8.07
N TYR A 134 -2.51 -11.03 7.50
CA TYR A 134 -3.37 -11.98 8.20
C TYR A 134 -2.56 -12.85 9.17
N ASN A 135 -1.41 -13.38 8.71
CA ASN A 135 -0.59 -14.27 9.55
C ASN A 135 0.50 -13.54 10.34
N GLY A 136 0.74 -12.25 10.08
CA GLY A 136 1.76 -11.48 10.79
C GLY A 136 3.18 -11.80 10.33
N ARG A 137 3.39 -12.01 9.02
CA ARG A 137 4.67 -12.46 8.47
C ARG A 137 5.18 -11.53 7.39
N ILE A 138 6.51 -11.46 7.24
CA ILE A 138 7.16 -10.89 6.06
C ILE A 138 7.89 -12.01 5.34
N TYR A 139 7.61 -12.11 4.05
CA TYR A 139 8.30 -13.02 3.15
C TYR A 139 9.35 -12.25 2.36
N HIS A 140 10.56 -12.80 2.25
CA HIS A 140 11.49 -12.43 1.19
C HIS A 140 11.17 -13.29 -0.04
N VAL A 141 10.81 -12.64 -1.15
CA VAL A 141 10.44 -13.30 -2.41
C VAL A 141 11.49 -12.98 -3.46
N ASP A 142 12.11 -14.02 -4.00
CA ASP A 142 13.04 -13.95 -5.12
C ASP A 142 12.27 -13.95 -6.45
N LEU A 143 12.40 -12.88 -7.23
CA LEU A 143 11.64 -12.62 -8.45
C LEU A 143 12.16 -13.38 -9.67
N ILE A 144 13.33 -13.99 -9.56
CA ILE A 144 14.00 -14.73 -10.64
C ILE A 144 13.64 -16.21 -10.56
N THR A 145 13.78 -16.79 -9.38
CA THR A 145 13.52 -18.20 -9.09
C THR A 145 12.09 -18.47 -8.65
N GLY A 146 11.39 -17.46 -8.15
CA GLY A 146 10.09 -17.61 -7.50
C GLY A 146 10.17 -18.24 -6.10
N SER A 147 11.36 -18.43 -5.54
CA SER A 147 11.47 -18.92 -4.15
C SER A 147 11.07 -17.84 -3.16
N TYR A 148 10.46 -18.25 -2.04
CA TYR A 148 10.11 -17.34 -0.96
C TYR A 148 10.32 -17.98 0.40
N THR A 149 10.71 -17.17 1.38
CA THR A 149 10.96 -17.62 2.76
C THR A 149 10.46 -16.57 3.75
N VAL A 150 9.99 -17.02 4.91
CA VAL A 150 9.64 -16.11 6.01
C VAL A 150 10.94 -15.55 6.60
N VAL A 151 11.08 -14.24 6.60
CA VAL A 151 12.23 -13.53 7.19
C VAL A 151 11.86 -12.78 8.47
N PHE A 152 10.57 -12.63 8.74
CA PHE A 152 10.05 -12.06 9.98
C PHE A 152 8.66 -12.64 10.29
N ASP A 153 8.41 -12.99 11.55
CA ASP A 153 7.16 -13.59 12.04
C ASP A 153 6.89 -12.98 13.43
N ASP A 154 5.96 -12.02 13.48
CA ASP A 154 5.59 -11.33 14.71
C ASP A 154 4.09 -11.03 14.73
N ASN A 155 3.46 -11.17 15.89
CA ASN A 155 2.05 -10.85 16.06
C ASN A 155 1.73 -9.37 15.83
N SER A 156 2.70 -8.46 15.94
CA SER A 156 2.51 -7.02 15.70
C SER A 156 2.13 -6.68 14.26
N LEU A 157 2.39 -7.59 13.32
CA LEU A 157 2.05 -7.44 11.89
C LEU A 157 0.62 -7.87 11.55
N LYS A 158 -0.08 -8.50 12.50
CA LYS A 158 -1.43 -8.98 12.28
C LYS A 158 -2.39 -7.80 12.29
N ASP A 159 -3.38 -7.83 11.41
CA ASP A 159 -4.54 -6.94 11.54
C ASP A 159 -5.08 -7.08 12.97
N PRO A 160 -5.19 -5.98 13.75
CA PRO A 160 -5.64 -6.07 15.12
C PRO A 160 -7.02 -6.73 15.13
N PRO A 161 -7.24 -7.78 15.95
CA PRO A 161 -8.48 -8.53 15.90
C PRO A 161 -9.64 -7.61 16.28
N ASN A 162 -10.47 -7.26 15.31
CA ASN A 162 -11.84 -6.73 15.49
C ASN A 162 -12.06 -5.61 16.52
N ALA A 163 -11.08 -4.76 16.82
CA ALA A 163 -11.34 -3.50 17.48
C ALA A 163 -11.43 -2.41 16.39
N PRO A 164 -12.63 -2.06 15.88
CA PRO A 164 -12.75 -0.89 15.05
C PRO A 164 -12.14 0.29 15.81
N TYR A 165 -11.25 1.04 15.19
CA TYR A 165 -10.76 2.29 15.76
C TYR A 165 -11.51 3.45 15.10
N ILE A 166 -11.98 4.41 15.89
CA ILE A 166 -12.33 5.72 15.31
C ILE A 166 -11.03 6.52 15.19
N TYR A 167 -10.74 6.94 13.98
CA TYR A 167 -9.69 7.91 13.70
C TYR A 167 -10.29 9.31 13.62
N TYR A 168 -9.66 10.28 14.27
CA TYR A 168 -10.11 11.67 14.22
C TYR A 168 -8.95 12.63 14.34
N THR A 169 -9.17 13.85 13.90
CA THR A 169 -8.22 14.96 14.02
C THR A 169 -8.73 16.05 14.92
N ASN A 170 -7.81 16.68 15.64
CA ASN A 170 -8.08 17.90 16.38
C ASN A 170 -7.23 19.03 15.81
N THR A 171 -7.84 19.83 14.92
CA THR A 171 -7.20 20.92 14.18
C THR A 171 -6.59 21.97 15.11
N THR A 172 -7.36 22.44 16.09
CA THR A 172 -6.91 23.45 17.06
C THR A 172 -5.74 22.98 17.91
N ARG A 173 -5.68 21.67 18.22
CA ARG A 173 -4.61 21.06 19.00
C ARG A 173 -3.50 20.45 18.14
N MET A 174 -3.64 20.49 16.82
CA MET A 174 -2.70 19.91 15.87
C MET A 174 -2.46 18.41 16.12
N LEU A 175 -3.51 17.61 16.32
CA LEU A 175 -3.42 16.18 16.65
C LEU A 175 -4.07 15.27 15.59
N PHE A 176 -3.43 14.12 15.35
CA PHE A 176 -4.04 12.90 14.81
C PHE A 176 -4.24 11.92 15.94
N CYS A 177 -5.45 11.39 16.10
CA CYS A 177 -5.76 10.44 17.16
C CYS A 177 -6.50 9.21 16.63
N ARG A 178 -6.41 8.12 17.38
CA ARG A 178 -7.33 6.99 17.28
C ARG A 178 -7.86 6.59 18.65
N VAL A 179 -9.03 5.97 18.70
CA VAL A 179 -9.59 5.38 19.91
C VAL A 179 -10.17 4.01 19.56
N PRO A 180 -9.84 2.94 20.30
CA PRO A 180 -10.44 1.63 20.07
C PRO A 180 -11.93 1.71 20.43
N VAL A 181 -12.78 1.07 19.64
CA VAL A 181 -14.22 0.99 19.89
C VAL A 181 -14.77 -0.43 19.82
N GLU A 182 -15.87 -0.65 20.54
CA GLU A 182 -16.66 -1.89 20.55
C GLU A 182 -18.15 -1.57 20.28
N GLY A 183 -18.94 -2.57 19.89
CA GLY A 183 -20.37 -2.42 19.63
C GLY A 183 -20.71 -1.34 18.59
N ASP A 184 -21.72 -0.51 18.88
CA ASP A 184 -22.12 0.65 18.07
C ASP A 184 -21.22 1.86 18.32
N VAL A 185 -19.89 1.68 18.23
CA VAL A 185 -18.87 2.76 18.31
C VAL A 185 -18.60 3.29 19.74
N GLU A 186 -18.69 2.42 20.74
CA GLU A 186 -18.37 2.77 22.14
C GLU A 186 -16.86 2.72 22.41
N PRO A 187 -16.23 3.76 23.02
CA PRO A 187 -14.81 3.74 23.35
C PRO A 187 -14.44 2.58 24.29
N ALA A 188 -13.58 1.68 23.82
CA ALA A 188 -13.11 0.49 24.53
C ALA A 188 -11.75 0.69 25.22
N GLY A 189 -11.18 1.89 25.15
CA GLY A 189 -9.85 2.18 25.66
C GLY A 189 -9.47 3.65 25.56
N PRO A 190 -8.24 4.00 25.99
CA PRO A 190 -7.77 5.38 25.94
C PRO A 190 -7.56 5.87 24.50
N VAL A 191 -7.61 7.19 24.32
CA VAL A 191 -7.21 7.83 23.06
C VAL A 191 -5.70 7.71 22.88
N GLU A 192 -5.29 7.21 21.73
CA GLU A 192 -3.90 7.16 21.28
C GLU A 192 -3.61 8.35 20.35
N ILE A 193 -2.55 9.11 20.64
CA ILE A 193 -2.09 10.21 19.78
C ILE A 193 -1.10 9.63 18.77
N MET A 194 -1.47 9.64 17.50
CA MET A 194 -0.71 9.06 16.40
C MET A 194 0.30 10.05 15.80
N ALA A 195 -0.04 11.35 15.81
CA ALA A 195 0.84 12.42 15.33
C ALA A 195 0.47 13.78 15.94
N THR A 196 1.46 14.69 16.04
CA THR A 196 1.30 16.05 16.59
C THR A 196 1.98 17.10 15.72
N GLY A 197 1.54 18.36 15.79
CA GLY A 197 2.28 19.51 15.24
C GLY A 197 1.97 19.83 13.78
N TYR A 198 0.82 19.37 13.27
CA TYR A 198 0.33 19.69 11.94
C TYR A 198 -1.15 20.13 12.00
N ILE A 199 -1.64 20.87 11.01
CA ILE A 199 -3.03 21.36 10.95
C ILE A 199 -3.85 20.43 10.04
N PRO A 200 -4.61 19.47 10.59
CA PRO A 200 -5.52 18.63 9.81
C PRO A 200 -6.86 19.34 9.58
N ASP A 201 -7.34 19.41 8.34
CA ASP A 201 -8.68 19.94 8.01
C ASP A 201 -9.67 18.81 7.62
N THR A 202 -9.17 17.68 7.14
CA THR A 202 -9.98 16.49 6.81
C THR A 202 -9.10 15.25 6.86
N ILE A 203 -9.65 14.12 7.29
CA ILE A 203 -9.02 12.80 7.12
C ILE A 203 -9.79 12.04 6.04
N ALA A 204 -9.05 11.48 5.08
CA ALA A 204 -9.40 10.20 4.48
C ALA A 204 -8.43 9.18 5.08
N VAL A 205 -8.94 8.17 5.80
CA VAL A 205 -8.13 6.99 6.11
C VAL A 205 -8.17 6.13 4.84
N GLY A 206 -7.21 6.38 3.96
CA GLY A 206 -6.88 5.57 2.81
C GLY A 206 -5.41 5.19 2.93
N THR A 207 -5.16 3.89 3.10
CA THR A 207 -3.88 3.16 2.98
C THR A 207 -2.60 4.03 3.05
N MET A 208 -2.38 4.66 4.20
CA MET A 208 -1.01 4.92 4.67
C MET A 208 -0.47 3.57 5.07
N PHE A 209 0.49 3.00 4.33
CA PHE A 209 1.33 1.87 4.76
C PHE A 209 0.66 1.00 5.83
N GLU A 210 -0.33 0.19 5.46
CA GLU A 210 -0.88 -0.83 6.37
C GLU A 210 0.07 -2.04 6.43
N GLY A 211 1.32 -1.73 6.78
CA GLY A 211 2.11 -2.55 7.65
C GLY A 211 2.45 -1.66 8.84
N HIS A 212 1.79 -1.87 9.97
CA HIS A 212 2.44 -1.53 11.24
C HIS A 212 3.64 -2.49 11.42
N SER A 213 4.69 -2.26 10.66
CA SER A 213 6.10 -2.42 11.03
C SER A 213 6.99 -2.09 9.84
N SER A 214 8.01 -1.33 10.17
CA SER A 214 9.15 -0.93 9.36
C SER A 214 9.72 -2.06 8.49
N ALA A 215 9.91 -1.80 7.20
CA ALA A 215 11.06 -2.35 6.50
C ALA A 215 12.22 -1.36 6.71
N ALA A 216 13.28 -1.83 7.36
CA ALA A 216 14.50 -1.06 7.58
C ALA A 216 15.05 -0.52 6.26
N ILE A 217 15.29 0.78 6.19
CA ILE A 217 16.09 1.40 5.14
C ILE A 217 17.56 1.06 5.47
N PRO A 218 18.33 0.40 4.59
CA PRO A 218 19.77 0.30 4.77
C PRO A 218 20.37 1.72 4.79
N GLU A 219 21.12 2.05 5.83
CA GLU A 219 21.94 3.27 5.89
C GLU A 219 22.89 3.30 4.70
N ASP A 220 22.52 4.06 3.66
CA ASP A 220 23.39 4.91 2.85
C ASP A 220 22.66 5.37 1.57
N VAL A 221 21.71 6.29 1.72
CA VAL A 221 21.37 7.24 0.65
C VAL A 221 21.17 8.62 1.30
N GLU A 222 22.26 9.36 1.46
CA GLU A 222 22.18 10.81 1.49
C GLU A 222 21.47 11.27 0.20
N ARG A 223 20.26 11.84 0.32
CA ARG A 223 19.93 13.21 -0.15
C ARG A 223 18.42 13.51 -0.12
N THR A 224 18.12 14.52 0.71
CA THR A 224 17.04 15.52 0.57
C THR A 224 15.69 15.21 1.24
N LEU A 225 15.64 15.47 2.54
CA LEU A 225 14.49 16.10 3.18
C LEU A 225 14.90 17.52 3.63
N ALA A 226 13.97 18.46 3.45
CA ALA A 226 14.20 19.91 3.43
C ALA A 226 15.07 20.47 4.56
N ARG A 227 16.07 21.29 4.22
CA ARG A 227 16.81 22.14 5.16
C ARG A 227 16.01 23.44 5.39
N PRO A 228 15.59 23.79 6.62
CA PRO A 228 15.08 25.12 6.89
C PRO A 228 16.22 26.13 6.78
N LEU A 229 16.02 27.20 5.99
CA LEU A 229 16.93 28.35 5.97
C LEU A 229 16.83 29.09 7.31
N PRO A 230 17.93 29.64 7.84
CA PRO A 230 17.86 30.50 9.02
C PRO A 230 17.13 31.80 8.71
N PRO A 231 16.45 32.40 9.70
CA PRO A 231 15.71 33.65 9.52
C PRO A 231 16.67 34.80 9.17
N ARG A 232 16.26 35.63 8.21
CA ARG A 232 16.94 36.89 7.89
C ARG A 232 16.75 37.87 9.05
N GLN A 233 17.84 38.44 9.55
CA GLN A 233 17.93 39.83 9.98
C GLN A 233 19.03 40.50 9.17
#